data_AF-A0A1U7IZS4-F1
#
_entry.id   AF-A0A1U7IZS4-F1
#
_cell.length_a   1.000
_cell.length_b   1.000
_cell.length_c   1.000
_cell.angle_alpha   90.00
_cell.angle_beta   90.00
_cell.angle_gamma   90.00
#
_symmetry.space_group_name_H-M   'P 1'
#
loop_
_entity.id
_entity.type
_entity.pdbx_description
1 polymer ?
#
loop_
_entity_poly.entity_id
_entity_poly.type
_entity_poly.pdbx_seq_one_letter_code
_entity_poly.pdbx_strand_id
1 'polypeptide(L)'
;MNHFPEGAYQSIRKELFSYAYIEAIATVVGYECNIKKVIMDNAGIDISVETPGELNKCLSPKFDAQVKCTSKECIKDGWVIFSGLQASNYKRLIHPKPYCEQLLIVVIVPREVDKWIEISDYGSIETLMRTSAFWISLKDEPDAVNNTITVKLPISNRLTPSSLRELMSKISRKEKL
;
A
#
# COMPACT_ATOMS: atom_id res chain seq x y z
N MET A 1 -5.76 -27.52 19.39
CA MET A 1 -5.73 -26.73 18.13
C MET A 1 -6.77 -25.64 18.25
N ASN A 2 -6.36 -24.38 18.42
CA ASN A 2 -7.29 -23.27 18.50
C ASN A 2 -7.88 -23.02 17.12
N HIS A 3 -9.17 -23.33 16.95
CA HIS A 3 -9.94 -23.04 15.76
C HIS A 3 -10.29 -21.55 15.78
N PHE A 4 -9.45 -20.71 15.17
CA PHE A 4 -9.87 -19.35 14.85
C PHE A 4 -10.70 -19.37 13.55
N PRO A 5 -11.69 -18.48 13.39
CA PRO A 5 -12.59 -18.49 12.25
C PRO A 5 -11.83 -18.25 10.94
N GLU A 6 -12.09 -19.09 9.93
CA GLU A 6 -11.42 -19.14 8.63
C GLU A 6 -11.31 -17.77 7.91
N GLY A 7 -12.32 -16.90 8.10
CA GLY A 7 -12.34 -15.54 7.55
C GLY A 7 -11.30 -14.58 8.16
N ALA A 8 -11.02 -14.70 9.47
CA ALA A 8 -10.01 -13.85 10.13
C ALA A 8 -8.60 -14.17 9.63
N TYR A 9 -8.31 -15.46 9.42
CA TYR A 9 -7.05 -15.91 8.82
C TYR A 9 -6.86 -15.42 7.39
N GLN A 10 -7.93 -15.34 6.61
CA GLN A 10 -7.83 -14.83 5.24
C GLN A 10 -7.51 -13.33 5.22
N SER A 11 -8.08 -12.53 6.14
CA SER A 11 -7.79 -11.10 6.24
C SER A 11 -6.34 -10.83 6.64
N ILE A 12 -5.84 -11.52 7.67
CA ILE A 12 -4.46 -11.36 8.15
C ILE A 12 -3.45 -11.78 7.07
N ARG A 13 -3.70 -12.88 6.35
CA ARG A 13 -2.82 -13.30 5.24
C ARG A 13 -2.73 -12.24 4.14
N LYS A 14 -3.87 -11.66 3.75
CA LYS A 14 -3.93 -10.59 2.74
C LYS A 14 -3.11 -9.38 3.15
N GLU A 15 -3.22 -9.01 4.41
CA GLU A 15 -2.50 -7.88 5.00
C GLU A 15 -0.99 -8.12 5.03
N LEU A 16 -0.54 -9.22 5.64
CA LEU A 16 0.89 -9.56 5.73
C LEU A 16 1.55 -9.77 4.36
N PHE A 17 0.84 -10.39 3.42
CA PHE A 17 1.34 -10.56 2.05
C PHE A 17 1.51 -9.22 1.33
N SER A 18 0.59 -8.27 1.59
CA SER A 18 0.68 -6.92 1.03
C SER A 18 1.91 -6.19 1.56
N TYR A 19 2.20 -6.33 2.86
CA TYR A 19 3.41 -5.76 3.47
C TYR A 19 4.68 -6.35 2.86
N ALA A 20 4.77 -7.68 2.77
CA ALA A 20 5.92 -8.36 2.18
C ALA A 20 6.16 -7.94 0.71
N TYR A 21 5.08 -7.77 -0.07
CA TYR A 21 5.19 -7.32 -1.45
C TYR A 21 5.72 -5.87 -1.55
N ILE A 22 5.20 -4.96 -0.73
CA ILE A 22 5.65 -3.56 -0.71
C ILE A 22 7.10 -3.46 -0.22
N GLU A 23 7.45 -4.22 0.82
CA GLU A 23 8.81 -4.32 1.35
C GLU A 23 9.79 -4.86 0.30
N ALA A 24 9.39 -5.87 -0.49
CA ALA A 24 10.20 -6.36 -1.60
C ALA A 24 10.46 -5.27 -2.66
N ILE A 25 9.43 -4.49 -3.02
CA ILE A 25 9.58 -3.35 -3.96
C ILE A 25 10.53 -2.29 -3.38
N ALA A 26 10.35 -1.90 -2.11
CA ALA A 26 11.19 -0.91 -1.44
C ALA A 26 12.65 -1.37 -1.35
N THR A 27 12.87 -2.64 -1.03
CA THR A 27 14.21 -3.24 -0.94
C THR A 27 14.96 -3.19 -2.27
N VAL A 28 14.28 -3.45 -3.40
CA VAL A 28 14.88 -3.37 -4.75
C VAL A 28 15.46 -1.98 -5.06
N VAL A 29 14.93 -0.93 -4.44
CA VAL A 29 15.41 0.45 -4.63
C VAL A 29 16.27 0.96 -3.48
N GLY A 30 16.60 0.09 -2.52
CA GLY A 30 17.43 0.41 -1.35
C GLY A 30 16.70 1.26 -0.31
N TYR A 31 15.37 1.19 -0.24
CA TYR A 31 14.57 1.93 0.73
C TYR A 31 14.21 1.06 1.93
N GLU A 32 14.06 1.69 3.09
CA GLU A 32 13.57 1.03 4.30
C GLU A 32 12.04 0.99 4.30
N CYS A 33 11.47 -0.17 4.64
CA CYS A 33 10.03 -0.34 4.81
C CYS A 33 9.73 -0.84 6.23
N ASN A 34 9.20 0.04 7.07
CA ASN A 34 8.90 -0.24 8.46
C ASN A 34 7.43 -0.61 8.64
N ILE A 35 7.15 -1.90 8.88
CA ILE A 35 5.81 -2.40 9.18
C ILE A 35 5.44 -2.03 10.63
N LYS A 36 4.34 -1.29 10.82
CA LYS A 36 3.89 -0.86 12.15
C LYS A 36 3.22 -2.03 12.88
N LYS A 37 3.63 -2.27 14.12
CA LYS A 37 3.00 -3.30 14.97
C LYS A 37 1.70 -2.77 15.57
N VAL A 38 0.74 -3.67 15.76
CA VAL A 38 -0.67 -3.49 16.20
C VAL A 38 -0.90 -2.50 17.35
N ILE A 39 0.10 -2.21 18.20
CA ILE A 39 -0.03 -1.22 19.29
C ILE A 39 -0.15 0.23 18.75
N MET A 40 0.26 0.48 17.49
CA MET A 40 0.10 1.76 16.79
C MET A 40 -1.12 1.82 15.85
N ASP A 41 -1.95 0.76 15.79
CA ASP A 41 -3.09 0.64 14.85
C ASP A 41 -4.23 1.65 15.11
N ASN A 42 -4.23 2.32 16.26
CA ASN A 42 -5.10 3.50 16.46
C ASN A 42 -4.77 4.67 15.50
N ALA A 43 -3.63 4.63 14.79
CA ALA A 43 -3.22 5.63 13.84
C ALA A 43 -3.53 5.28 12.36
N GLY A 44 -4.10 4.10 12.04
CA GLY A 44 -4.44 3.75 10.64
C GLY A 44 -3.25 3.88 9.67
N ILE A 45 -2.03 3.63 10.15
CA ILE A 45 -0.79 3.62 9.37
C ILE A 45 -0.21 2.22 9.52
N ASP A 46 -0.12 1.52 8.40
CA ASP A 46 0.31 0.13 8.37
C ASP A 46 1.81 0.03 8.12
N ILE A 47 2.35 0.91 7.25
CA ILE A 47 3.78 0.95 6.91
C ILE A 47 4.30 2.38 6.84
N SER A 48 5.61 2.56 7.04
CA SER A 48 6.36 3.74 6.63
C SER A 48 7.45 3.32 5.66
N VAL A 49 7.55 3.99 4.49
CA VAL A 49 8.66 3.80 3.56
C VAL A 49 9.57 5.02 3.61
N GLU A 50 10.87 4.81 3.71
CA GLU A 50 11.87 5.87 3.87
C GLU A 50 13.05 5.65 2.93
N THR A 51 13.53 6.73 2.31
CA THR A 51 14.79 6.73 1.57
C THR A 51 15.95 6.96 2.54
N PRO A 52 16.93 6.06 2.67
CA PRO A 52 18.10 6.28 3.51
C PRO A 52 18.95 7.45 2.99
N GLY A 53 19.42 8.31 3.90
CA GLY A 53 20.31 9.41 3.56
C GLY A 53 19.59 10.59 2.89
N GLU A 54 20.29 11.30 2.01
CA GLU A 54 19.76 12.50 1.37
C GLU A 54 19.33 12.25 -0.07
N LEU A 55 18.13 12.72 -0.42
CA LEU A 55 17.62 12.74 -1.80
C LEU A 55 17.09 14.15 -2.10
N ASN A 56 17.57 14.77 -3.17
CA ASN A 56 17.21 16.15 -3.57
C ASN A 56 17.33 17.18 -2.42
N LYS A 57 18.39 17.13 -1.61
CA LYS A 57 18.60 18.01 -0.43
C LYS A 57 17.57 17.84 0.69
N CYS A 58 16.79 16.77 0.66
CA CYS A 58 15.90 16.36 1.72
C CYS A 58 16.52 15.13 2.40
N LEU A 59 16.83 15.25 3.69
CA LEU A 59 17.28 14.13 4.51
C LEU A 59 16.10 13.22 4.82
N SER A 60 16.26 11.93 4.56
CA SER A 60 15.29 10.87 4.85
C SER A 60 13.86 11.14 4.35
N PRO A 61 13.62 11.41 3.05
CA PRO A 61 12.25 11.52 2.53
C PRO A 61 11.48 10.24 2.80
N LYS A 62 10.24 10.40 3.27
CA LYS A 62 9.38 9.30 3.68
C LYS A 62 7.92 9.57 3.42
N PHE A 63 7.15 8.48 3.34
CA PHE A 63 5.69 8.52 3.43
C PHE A 63 5.20 7.44 4.39
N ASP A 64 4.06 7.71 4.99
CA ASP A 64 3.25 6.73 5.72
C ASP A 64 2.14 6.22 4.80
N ALA A 65 1.75 4.95 4.94
CA ALA A 65 0.65 4.41 4.16
C ALA A 65 -0.30 3.56 4.99
N GLN A 66 -1.59 3.72 4.69
CA GLN A 66 -2.60 2.70 4.95
C GLN A 66 -2.62 1.77 3.75
N VAL A 67 -2.45 0.48 4.01
CA VAL A 67 -2.53 -0.59 3.03
C VAL A 67 -3.90 -1.27 3.14
N LYS A 68 -4.50 -1.51 1.98
CA LYS A 68 -5.69 -2.34 1.84
C LYS A 68 -5.42 -3.39 0.79
N CYS A 69 -6.06 -4.54 0.95
CA CYS A 69 -5.90 -5.66 0.03
C CYS A 69 -7.27 -6.12 -0.46
N THR A 70 -7.36 -6.41 -1.76
CA THR A 70 -8.58 -6.94 -2.37
C THR A 70 -8.25 -8.08 -3.33
N SER A 71 -9.17 -9.03 -3.40
CA SER A 71 -9.19 -10.08 -4.44
C SER A 71 -10.43 -9.99 -5.33
N LYS A 72 -11.19 -8.91 -5.17
CA LYS A 72 -12.33 -8.59 -6.03
C LYS A 72 -11.81 -7.97 -7.32
N GLU A 73 -12.55 -8.19 -8.40
CA GLU A 73 -12.35 -7.44 -9.63
C GLU A 73 -12.70 -5.97 -9.37
N CYS A 74 -11.71 -5.10 -9.52
CA CYS A 74 -11.83 -3.69 -9.18
C CYS A 74 -11.20 -2.76 -10.22
N ILE A 75 -10.65 -3.29 -11.31
CA ILE A 75 -10.09 -2.47 -12.38
C ILE A 75 -11.18 -2.18 -13.40
N LYS A 76 -11.46 -0.91 -13.64
CA LYS A 76 -12.45 -0.46 -14.62
C LYS A 76 -12.10 0.92 -15.16
N ASP A 77 -12.16 1.09 -16.48
CA ASP A 77 -12.02 2.38 -17.17
C ASP A 77 -10.75 3.19 -16.78
N GLY A 78 -9.61 2.51 -16.56
CA GLY A 78 -8.37 3.18 -16.16
C GLY A 78 -8.24 3.46 -14.65
N TRP A 79 -9.12 2.90 -13.83
CA TRP A 79 -9.15 3.09 -12.38
C TRP A 79 -9.15 1.75 -11.63
N VAL A 80 -8.51 1.73 -10.47
CA VAL A 80 -8.75 0.75 -9.40
C VAL A 80 -9.83 1.33 -8.48
N ILE A 81 -10.97 0.66 -8.37
CA ILE A 81 -12.11 1.06 -7.55
C ILE A 81 -12.08 0.26 -6.24
N PHE A 82 -11.60 0.89 -5.17
CA PHE A 82 -11.59 0.28 -3.86
C PHE A 82 -12.79 0.75 -3.03
N SER A 83 -13.74 -0.16 -2.80
CA SER A 83 -14.90 0.07 -1.93
C SER A 83 -14.63 -0.47 -0.52
N GLY A 84 -14.95 0.31 0.51
CA GLY A 84 -14.91 -0.16 1.90
C GLY A 84 -13.80 0.45 2.75
N LEU A 85 -13.25 1.60 2.34
CA LEU A 85 -12.37 2.38 3.20
C LEU A 85 -13.20 2.94 4.36
N GLN A 86 -12.81 2.64 5.60
CA GLN A 86 -13.50 3.13 6.79
C GLN A 86 -13.39 4.65 6.90
N ALA A 87 -14.47 5.32 7.34
CA ALA A 87 -14.50 6.77 7.50
C ALA A 87 -13.38 7.32 8.40
N SER A 88 -13.04 6.59 9.48
CA SER A 88 -11.90 6.95 10.35
C SER A 88 -10.58 7.00 9.60
N ASN A 89 -10.32 6.03 8.72
CA ASN A 89 -9.08 5.94 7.95
C ASN A 89 -9.07 7.00 6.84
N TYR A 90 -10.20 7.18 6.15
CA TYR A 90 -10.36 8.23 5.14
C TYR A 90 -10.09 9.62 5.74
N LYS A 91 -10.71 9.94 6.88
CA LYS A 91 -10.54 11.23 7.57
C LYS A 91 -9.08 11.56 7.91
N ARG A 92 -8.27 10.53 8.19
CA ARG A 92 -6.83 10.70 8.42
C ARG A 92 -6.09 10.98 7.11
N LEU A 93 -6.38 10.19 6.08
CA LEU A 93 -5.75 10.31 4.75
C LEU A 93 -6.04 11.65 4.05
N ILE A 94 -7.19 12.29 4.33
CA ILE A 94 -7.51 13.62 3.77
C ILE A 94 -6.89 14.79 4.55
N HIS A 95 -6.28 14.54 5.70
CA HIS A 95 -5.82 15.60 6.59
C HIS A 95 -4.84 16.53 5.86
N PRO A 96 -5.04 17.87 5.89
CA PRO A 96 -4.31 18.81 5.03
C PRO A 96 -2.84 19.01 5.46
N LYS A 97 -2.53 18.71 6.73
CA LYS A 97 -1.21 18.95 7.34
C LYS A 97 -0.68 17.72 8.09
N PRO A 98 -0.48 16.57 7.42
CA PRO A 98 0.14 15.44 8.07
C PRO A 98 1.63 15.72 8.29
N TYR A 99 2.25 15.07 9.27
CA TYR A 99 3.69 15.26 9.55
C TYR A 99 4.58 14.76 8.39
N CYS A 100 4.17 13.68 7.72
CA CYS A 100 4.73 13.23 6.45
C CYS A 100 3.59 12.88 5.48
N GLU A 101 3.89 12.72 4.19
CA GLU A 101 2.87 12.38 3.19
C GLU A 101 2.17 11.06 3.54
N GLN A 102 0.85 11.04 3.43
CA GLN A 102 0.02 9.88 3.75
C GLN A 102 -0.66 9.34 2.51
N LEU A 103 -0.45 8.06 2.23
CA LEU A 103 -0.98 7.41 1.04
C LEU A 103 -1.96 6.29 1.39
N LEU A 104 -2.96 6.10 0.55
CA LEU A 104 -3.68 4.84 0.47
C LEU A 104 -2.99 3.96 -0.57
N ILE A 105 -2.57 2.76 -0.17
CA ILE A 105 -2.08 1.73 -1.08
C ILE A 105 -3.10 0.59 -1.14
N VAL A 106 -3.53 0.23 -2.35
CA VAL A 106 -4.41 -0.91 -2.59
C VAL A 106 -3.64 -2.00 -3.33
N VAL A 107 -3.50 -3.15 -2.69
CA VAL A 107 -2.89 -4.36 -3.24
C VAL A 107 -3.98 -5.27 -3.78
N ILE A 108 -3.79 -5.74 -5.02
CA ILE A 108 -4.70 -6.66 -5.69
C ILE A 108 -4.03 -8.03 -5.76
N VAL A 109 -4.70 -9.06 -5.24
CA VAL A 109 -4.24 -10.45 -5.23
C VAL A 109 -5.27 -11.39 -5.85
N PRO A 110 -4.87 -12.56 -6.37
CA PRO A 110 -5.79 -13.62 -6.78
C PRO A 110 -6.75 -14.01 -5.66
N ARG A 111 -7.92 -14.54 -6.04
CA ARG A 111 -8.90 -15.07 -5.06
C ARG A 111 -8.36 -16.29 -4.32
N GLU A 112 -7.68 -17.17 -5.04
CA GLU A 112 -7.07 -18.37 -4.48
C GLU A 112 -5.68 -18.06 -3.90
N VAL A 113 -5.47 -18.37 -2.60
CA VAL A 113 -4.27 -17.98 -1.84
C VAL A 113 -3.03 -18.76 -2.28
N ASP A 114 -3.22 -20.01 -2.68
CA ASP A 114 -2.19 -20.89 -3.26
C ASP A 114 -1.61 -20.34 -4.57
N LYS A 115 -2.32 -19.44 -5.25
CA LYS A 115 -1.82 -18.76 -6.46
C LYS A 115 -1.08 -17.45 -6.20
N TRP A 116 -0.92 -17.01 -4.95
CA TRP A 116 -0.27 -15.72 -4.67
C TRP A 116 1.23 -15.75 -4.98
N ILE A 117 1.88 -16.90 -4.76
CA ILE A 117 3.29 -17.13 -5.09
C ILE A 117 3.36 -18.41 -5.92
N GLU A 118 4.05 -18.34 -7.03
CA GLU A 118 4.42 -19.49 -7.85
C GLU A 118 5.93 -19.60 -7.88
N ILE A 119 6.45 -20.78 -7.59
CA ILE A 119 7.88 -21.06 -7.53
C ILE A 119 8.16 -22.09 -8.62
N SER A 120 9.15 -21.82 -9.47
CA SER A 120 9.53 -22.75 -10.53
C SER A 120 10.15 -24.03 -9.96
N ASP A 121 10.02 -25.10 -10.75
CA ASP A 121 10.70 -26.36 -10.47
C ASP A 121 12.23 -26.23 -10.61
N TYR A 122 12.98 -27.27 -10.23
CA TYR A 122 14.45 -27.30 -10.18
C TYR A 122 15.21 -26.93 -11.48
N GLY A 123 14.51 -26.79 -12.61
CA GLY A 123 15.08 -26.39 -13.91
C GLY A 123 15.25 -24.88 -14.11
N SER A 124 14.63 -24.03 -13.29
CA SER A 124 14.84 -22.58 -13.26
C SER A 124 14.75 -22.04 -11.83
N ILE A 125 15.39 -20.89 -11.55
CA ILE A 125 15.33 -20.23 -10.24
C ILE A 125 14.48 -18.98 -10.40
N GLU A 126 13.17 -19.16 -10.43
CA GLU A 126 12.20 -18.09 -10.66
C GLU A 126 11.05 -18.17 -9.64
N THR A 127 10.67 -17.01 -9.10
CA THR A 127 9.51 -16.87 -8.22
C THR A 127 8.63 -15.75 -8.74
N LEU A 128 7.36 -16.04 -8.95
CA LEU A 128 6.35 -15.07 -9.38
C LEU A 128 5.40 -14.76 -8.22
N MET A 129 5.42 -13.52 -7.75
CA MET A 129 4.35 -12.99 -6.89
C MET A 129 3.23 -12.46 -7.77
N ARG A 130 2.07 -13.13 -7.80
CA ARG A 130 0.91 -12.72 -8.60
C ARG A 130 0.16 -11.61 -7.87
N THR A 131 0.62 -10.37 -7.98
CA THR A 131 0.02 -9.21 -7.29
C THR A 131 0.37 -7.89 -7.99
N SER A 132 -0.38 -6.85 -7.69
CA SER A 132 -0.03 -5.47 -8.06
C SER A 132 -0.55 -4.50 -7.01
N ALA A 133 0.23 -3.47 -6.71
CA ALA A 133 -0.15 -2.41 -5.79
C ALA A 133 -0.37 -1.09 -6.53
N PHE A 134 -1.31 -0.28 -6.05
CA PHE A 134 -1.64 1.04 -6.60
C PHE A 134 -1.77 2.03 -5.46
N TRP A 135 -1.41 3.29 -5.69
CA TRP A 135 -1.38 4.30 -4.63
C TRP A 135 -2.13 5.59 -5.00
N ILE A 136 -2.59 6.32 -3.98
CA ILE A 136 -3.16 7.66 -4.12
C ILE A 136 -2.90 8.47 -2.86
N SER A 137 -2.66 9.77 -3.03
CA SER A 137 -2.79 10.75 -1.94
C SER A 137 -4.21 11.26 -1.92
N LEU A 138 -4.88 11.19 -0.76
CA LEU A 138 -6.23 11.74 -0.57
C LEU A 138 -6.18 13.10 0.13
N LYS A 139 -4.99 13.65 0.35
CA LYS A 139 -4.78 14.92 1.03
C LYS A 139 -5.60 16.02 0.36
N ASP A 140 -6.27 16.81 1.20
CA ASP A 140 -7.16 17.90 0.79
C ASP A 140 -8.44 17.46 0.05
N GLU A 141 -8.75 16.17 -0.06
CA GLU A 141 -10.04 15.70 -0.57
C GLU A 141 -11.18 16.10 0.40
N PRO A 142 -12.40 16.36 -0.13
CA PRO A 142 -13.55 16.66 0.72
C PRO A 142 -13.87 15.56 1.73
N ASP A 143 -14.37 15.96 2.90
CA ASP A 143 -14.85 15.01 3.90
C ASP A 143 -16.06 14.21 3.36
N ALA A 144 -16.22 12.99 3.86
CA ALA A 144 -17.26 12.08 3.43
C ALA A 144 -18.28 11.87 4.57
N VAL A 145 -19.56 11.84 4.20
CA VAL A 145 -20.66 11.63 5.17
C VAL A 145 -20.89 10.14 5.46
N ASN A 146 -20.36 9.25 4.60
CA ASN A 146 -20.65 7.81 4.66
C ASN A 146 -19.69 7.08 5.61
N ASN A 147 -20.20 6.03 6.28
CA ASN A 147 -19.39 5.14 7.12
C ASN A 147 -18.27 4.42 6.34
N THR A 148 -18.52 4.14 5.05
CA THR A 148 -17.52 3.57 4.14
C THR A 148 -17.42 4.39 2.86
N ILE A 149 -16.20 4.58 2.40
CA ILE A 149 -15.85 5.40 1.25
C ILE A 149 -15.38 4.48 0.12
N THR A 150 -15.76 4.85 -1.11
CA THR A 150 -15.20 4.26 -2.33
C THR A 150 -14.17 5.21 -2.89
N VAL A 151 -12.94 4.72 -3.08
CA VAL A 151 -11.82 5.49 -3.61
C VAL A 151 -11.48 4.99 -5.00
N LYS A 152 -11.17 5.90 -5.92
CA LYS A 152 -10.68 5.60 -7.26
C LYS A 152 -9.19 5.92 -7.33
N LEU A 153 -8.35 4.92 -7.57
CA LEU A 153 -6.91 5.09 -7.74
C LEU A 153 -6.58 4.99 -9.24
N PRO A 154 -5.80 5.92 -9.82
CA PRO A 154 -5.38 5.82 -11.21
C PRO A 154 -4.56 4.53 -11.43
N ILE A 155 -4.80 3.78 -12.50
CA ILE A 155 -3.94 2.62 -12.82
C ILE A 155 -2.49 3.03 -13.12
N SER A 156 -2.27 4.29 -13.52
CA SER A 156 -0.95 4.88 -13.71
C SER A 156 -0.15 4.99 -12.40
N ASN A 157 -0.84 5.06 -11.26
CA ASN A 157 -0.21 5.07 -9.94
C ASN A 157 0.11 3.66 -9.47
N ARG A 158 0.59 2.80 -10.36
CA ARG A 158 1.07 1.47 -10.02
C ARG A 158 2.36 1.59 -9.23
N LEU A 159 2.45 0.88 -8.10
CA LEU A 159 3.66 0.84 -7.29
C LEU A 159 4.62 -0.21 -7.85
N THR A 160 5.76 0.27 -8.34
CA THR A 160 6.86 -0.50 -8.92
C THR A 160 8.17 0.10 -8.41
N PRO A 161 9.32 -0.57 -8.55
CA PRO A 161 10.60 0.02 -8.18
C PRO A 161 10.84 1.41 -8.82
N SER A 162 10.58 1.57 -10.12
CA SER A 162 10.75 2.86 -10.80
C SER A 162 9.79 3.93 -10.28
N SER A 163 8.50 3.61 -10.20
CA SER A 163 7.50 4.58 -9.74
C SER A 163 7.64 4.93 -8.25
N LEU A 164 8.20 4.04 -7.41
CA LEU A 164 8.54 4.34 -6.02
C LEU A 164 9.70 5.34 -5.92
N ARG A 165 10.74 5.21 -6.75
CA ARG A 165 11.82 6.22 -6.82
C ARG A 165 11.29 7.58 -7.25
N GLU A 166 10.42 7.61 -8.26
CA GLU A 166 9.78 8.83 -8.73
C GLU A 166 8.92 9.46 -7.63
N LEU A 167 8.11 8.67 -6.94
CA LEU A 167 7.29 9.11 -5.80
C LEU A 167 8.15 9.75 -4.69
N MET A 168 9.23 9.09 -4.25
CA MET A 168 10.15 9.66 -3.25
C MET A 168 10.87 10.91 -3.78
N SER A 169 11.17 10.95 -5.07
CA SER A 169 11.73 12.13 -5.70
C SER A 169 10.76 13.32 -5.70
N LYS A 170 9.45 13.10 -5.84
CA LYS A 170 8.41 14.13 -5.69
C LYS A 170 8.29 14.60 -4.24
N ILE A 171 8.27 13.66 -3.30
CA ILE A 171 8.18 13.93 -1.86
C ILE A 171 9.36 14.80 -1.40
N SER A 172 10.59 14.43 -1.77
CA SER A 172 11.79 15.20 -1.43
C SER A 172 11.78 16.63 -1.96
N ARG A 173 11.10 16.89 -3.08
CA ARG A 173 10.90 18.23 -3.67
C ARG A 173 9.63 18.93 -3.17
N LYS A 174 8.85 18.30 -2.28
CA LYS A 174 7.56 18.79 -1.76
C LYS A 174 6.56 19.09 -2.88
N GLU A 175 6.61 18.32 -3.96
CA GLU A 175 5.61 18.38 -5.02
C GLU A 175 4.27 17.81 -4.54
N LYS A 176 3.18 18.30 -5.12
CA LYS A 176 1.86 17.71 -4.89
C LYS A 176 1.83 16.31 -5.54
N LEU A 177 1.37 15.33 -4.77
CA LEU A 177 1.21 13.93 -5.18
C LEU A 177 -0.14 13.68 -5.85
#